data_AF-A0A503TPY3-F1
#
_entry.id   AF-A0A503TPY3-F1
#
_cell.length_a   1.000
_cell.length_b   1.000
_cell.length_c   1.000
_cell.angle_alpha   90.00
_cell.angle_beta   90.00
_cell.angle_gamma   90.00
#
_symmetry.space_group_name_H-M   'P 1'
#
loop_
_entity.id
_entity.type
_entity.pdbx_description
1 polymer ?
#
loop_
_entity_poly.entity_id
_entity_poly.type
_entity_poly.pdbx_seq_one_letter_code
_entity_poly.pdbx_strand_id
1 'polypeptide(L)'
;MLTVAGAAFWTLPGIETANAEAARAERKVIEIVNQPITHLPRSGPVDVFSPGWFHAGAAKPDFNTVDIRSTQERNYAGHVTSDLNPTEMFNGSELEFNAMTKYFYTDRTLPKKRLSSSEMVEINGLYRVIGRDEQAVLIRWLSIVALAIAGFGCAAFLLVRRTGSLAAG
;
A
#
# COMPACT_ATOMS: atom_id res chain seq x y z
N MET A 1 -32.09 13.21 -12.68
CA MET A 1 -31.44 13.97 -11.59
C MET A 1 -31.65 13.28 -10.24
N LEU A 2 -32.89 12.94 -9.82
CA LEU A 2 -33.17 12.20 -8.59
C LEU A 2 -32.56 10.78 -8.50
N THR A 3 -32.46 10.06 -9.62
CA THR A 3 -31.90 8.70 -9.66
C THR A 3 -30.38 8.64 -9.45
N VAL A 4 -29.65 9.68 -9.84
CA VAL A 4 -28.18 9.77 -9.66
C VAL A 4 -27.83 10.12 -8.21
N ALA A 5 -28.64 10.97 -7.56
CA ALA A 5 -28.46 11.31 -6.15
C ALA A 5 -28.74 10.12 -5.20
N GLY A 6 -29.74 9.28 -5.52
CA GLY A 6 -30.05 8.08 -4.74
C GLY A 6 -28.93 7.04 -4.78
N ALA A 7 -28.33 6.79 -5.94
CA ALA A 7 -27.23 5.84 -6.08
C ALA A 7 -25.96 6.26 -5.32
N ALA A 8 -25.63 7.57 -5.33
CA ALA A 8 -24.51 8.11 -4.57
C ALA A 8 -24.70 7.94 -3.04
N PHE A 9 -25.93 8.18 -2.54
CA PHE A 9 -26.25 8.10 -1.11
C PHE A 9 -26.08 6.69 -0.52
N TRP A 10 -26.40 5.63 -1.28
CA TRP A 10 -26.25 4.25 -0.83
C TRP A 10 -24.81 3.73 -0.88
N THR A 11 -23.95 4.28 -1.74
CA THR A 11 -22.56 3.81 -1.89
C THR A 11 -21.56 4.44 -0.91
N LEU A 12 -21.88 5.60 -0.33
CA LEU A 12 -20.97 6.38 0.52
C LEU A 12 -20.57 5.67 1.84
N PRO A 13 -21.48 5.09 2.63
CA PRO A 13 -21.11 4.45 3.90
C PRO A 13 -20.22 3.21 3.71
N GLY A 14 -20.40 2.51 2.59
CA GLY A 14 -19.56 1.37 2.22
C GLY A 14 -18.15 1.76 1.80
N ILE A 15 -17.89 3.02 1.42
CA ILE A 15 -16.55 3.53 1.08
C ILE A 15 -15.81 3.90 2.36
N GLU A 16 -16.47 4.57 3.30
CA GLU A 16 -15.85 4.97 4.57
C GLU A 16 -15.40 3.77 5.42
N THR A 17 -16.22 2.72 5.47
CA THR A 17 -15.91 1.50 6.22
C THR A 17 -14.76 0.71 5.61
N ALA A 18 -14.75 0.56 4.27
CA ALA A 18 -13.71 -0.15 3.56
C ALA A 18 -12.36 0.60 3.65
N ASN A 19 -12.38 1.94 3.49
CA ASN A 19 -11.22 2.80 3.73
C ASN A 19 -10.69 2.69 5.17
N ALA A 20 -11.58 2.54 6.16
CA ALA A 20 -11.18 2.41 7.56
C ALA A 20 -10.56 1.05 7.91
N GLU A 21 -10.93 -0.01 7.18
CA GLU A 21 -10.31 -1.34 7.32
C GLU A 21 -8.93 -1.37 6.66
N ALA A 22 -8.82 -0.83 5.43
CA ALA A 22 -7.54 -0.70 4.74
C ALA A 22 -6.55 0.17 5.51
N ALA A 23 -6.98 1.33 6.03
CA ALA A 23 -6.14 2.18 6.86
C ALA A 23 -5.68 1.49 8.16
N ARG A 24 -6.52 0.62 8.74
CA ARG A 24 -6.13 -0.21 9.89
C ARG A 24 -5.10 -1.26 9.50
N ALA A 25 -5.28 -1.92 8.36
CA ALA A 25 -4.35 -2.91 7.85
C ALA A 25 -2.99 -2.29 7.52
N GLU A 26 -2.97 -1.14 6.84
CA GLU A 26 -1.76 -0.38 6.55
C GLU A 26 -1.02 0.03 7.82
N ARG A 27 -1.71 0.57 8.82
CA ARG A 27 -1.09 0.88 10.12
C ARG A 27 -0.47 -0.34 10.77
N LYS A 28 -1.13 -1.50 10.69
CA LYS A 28 -0.60 -2.74 11.27
C LYS A 28 0.64 -3.24 10.51
N VAL A 29 0.67 -3.13 9.19
CA VAL A 29 1.88 -3.42 8.41
C VAL A 29 3.02 -2.50 8.84
N ILE A 30 2.76 -1.19 8.96
CA ILE A 30 3.76 -0.20 9.39
C ILE A 30 4.32 -0.58 10.77
N GLU A 31 3.45 -0.97 11.71
CA GLU A 31 3.84 -1.40 13.06
C GLU A 31 4.76 -2.63 13.02
N ILE A 32 4.42 -3.66 12.24
CA ILE A 32 5.21 -4.90 12.14
C ILE A 32 6.56 -4.63 11.46
N VAL A 33 6.54 -3.89 10.34
CA VAL A 33 7.74 -3.64 9.52
C VAL A 33 8.74 -2.71 10.22
N ASN A 34 8.27 -1.77 11.04
CA ASN A 34 9.11 -0.79 11.72
C ASN A 34 9.29 -1.11 13.21
N GLN A 35 9.26 -2.40 13.57
CA GLN A 35 9.66 -2.83 14.91
C GLN A 35 11.06 -2.29 15.27
N PRO A 36 11.28 -1.92 16.54
CA PRO A 36 12.58 -1.46 16.98
C PRO A 36 13.64 -2.55 16.80
N ILE A 37 14.85 -2.12 16.49
CA ILE A 37 16.03 -2.96 16.32
C ILE A 37 17.02 -2.69 17.46
N THR A 38 17.89 -3.65 17.72
CA THR A 38 18.95 -3.49 18.71
C THR A 38 20.04 -2.57 18.16
N HIS A 39 20.28 -1.44 18.83
CA HIS A 39 21.42 -0.56 18.55
C HIS A 39 22.58 -0.93 19.48
N LEU A 40 23.77 -1.09 18.92
CA LEU A 40 24.99 -1.34 19.67
C LEU A 40 26.00 -0.22 19.39
N PRO A 41 26.78 0.21 20.40
CA PRO A 41 27.93 1.07 20.15
C PRO A 41 28.88 0.38 19.18
N ARG A 42 29.37 1.11 18.16
CA ARG A 42 30.31 0.54 17.21
C ARG A 42 31.58 0.10 17.93
N SER A 43 31.93 -1.18 17.76
CA SER A 43 33.15 -1.75 18.33
C SER A 43 33.63 -2.94 17.51
N GLY A 44 34.96 -3.09 17.40
CA GLY A 44 35.56 -4.17 16.63
C GLY A 44 35.34 -4.07 15.10
N PRO A 45 35.64 -5.15 14.36
CA PRO A 45 35.38 -5.23 12.92
C PRO A 45 33.87 -5.19 12.63
N VAL A 46 33.46 -4.33 11.71
CA VAL A 46 32.07 -4.20 11.24
C VAL A 46 32.03 -4.05 9.73
N ASP A 47 31.08 -4.71 9.09
CA ASP A 47 30.84 -4.52 7.65
C ASP A 47 30.04 -3.23 7.43
N VAL A 48 30.47 -2.40 6.48
CA VAL A 48 29.85 -1.10 6.20
C VAL A 48 29.01 -1.19 4.94
N PHE A 49 27.72 -0.92 5.06
CA PHE A 49 26.79 -0.82 3.93
C PHE A 49 26.73 0.64 3.44
N SER A 50 26.91 0.83 2.14
CA SER A 50 26.81 2.15 1.49
C SER A 50 26.41 1.98 0.01
N PRO A 51 25.56 2.86 -0.53
CA PRO A 51 24.94 4.00 0.13
C PRO A 51 23.75 3.58 1.01
N GLY A 52 23.82 3.89 2.30
CA GLY A 52 22.80 3.54 3.28
C GLY A 52 22.52 2.04 3.41
N TRP A 53 21.33 1.75 3.94
CA TRP A 53 20.84 0.38 4.16
C TRP A 53 20.14 -0.23 2.93
N PHE A 54 19.94 0.54 1.86
CA PHE A 54 18.98 0.18 0.83
C PHE A 54 19.48 0.45 -0.58
N HIS A 55 19.25 -0.52 -1.46
CA HIS A 55 19.44 -0.38 -2.90
C HIS A 55 18.12 -0.12 -3.64
N ALA A 56 18.21 0.14 -4.94
CA ALA A 56 17.07 0.29 -5.84
C ALA A 56 16.22 -1.01 -5.86
N GLY A 57 14.92 -0.87 -6.15
CA GLY A 57 13.95 -1.98 -6.15
C GLY A 57 12.71 -1.77 -5.26
N ALA A 58 12.57 -0.62 -4.60
CA ALA A 58 11.36 -0.29 -3.85
C ALA A 58 10.21 0.02 -4.82
N ALA A 59 9.19 -0.82 -4.86
CA ALA A 59 7.96 -0.56 -5.58
C ALA A 59 6.78 -0.67 -4.61
N LYS A 60 5.67 0.00 -4.95
CA LYS A 60 4.39 -0.30 -4.30
C LYS A 60 4.06 -1.77 -4.62
N PRO A 61 3.87 -2.64 -3.61
CA PRO A 61 3.57 -4.04 -3.87
C PRO A 61 2.21 -4.18 -4.55
N ASP A 62 2.05 -5.17 -5.42
CA ASP A 62 0.71 -5.62 -5.79
C ASP A 62 0.11 -6.38 -4.61
N PHE A 63 -0.60 -5.65 -3.76
CA PHE A 63 -1.21 -6.16 -2.53
C PHE A 63 -2.14 -7.35 -2.77
N ASN A 64 -2.66 -7.52 -3.97
CA ASN A 64 -3.56 -8.62 -4.32
C ASN A 64 -2.84 -9.93 -4.61
N THR A 65 -1.53 -9.91 -4.90
CA THR A 65 -0.81 -11.09 -5.41
C THR A 65 0.54 -11.33 -4.73
N VAL A 66 1.24 -10.29 -4.30
CA VAL A 66 2.60 -10.37 -3.76
C VAL A 66 2.72 -11.27 -2.52
N ASP A 67 3.77 -12.11 -2.50
CA ASP A 67 4.14 -12.88 -1.32
C ASP A 67 5.52 -12.42 -0.81
N ILE A 68 5.53 -11.70 0.31
CA ILE A 68 6.77 -11.11 0.83
C ILE A 68 7.78 -12.14 1.34
N ARG A 69 7.36 -13.39 1.53
CA ARG A 69 8.27 -14.50 1.90
C ARG A 69 9.24 -14.84 0.77
N SER A 70 8.86 -14.55 -0.48
CA SER A 70 9.69 -14.78 -1.66
C SER A 70 10.73 -13.69 -1.89
N THR A 71 10.63 -12.56 -1.18
CA THR A 71 11.48 -11.37 -1.36
C THR A 71 12.30 -11.03 -0.11
N GLN A 72 12.38 -11.95 0.86
CA GLN A 72 13.22 -11.79 2.05
C GLN A 72 14.68 -12.06 1.68
N GLU A 73 15.54 -11.07 1.90
CA GLU A 73 16.97 -11.14 1.69
C GLU A 73 17.72 -11.10 3.03
N ARG A 74 18.66 -12.03 3.23
CA ARG A 74 19.43 -12.20 4.48
C ARG A 74 20.90 -11.89 4.25
N ASN A 75 21.16 -10.70 3.73
CA ASN A 75 22.47 -10.29 3.23
C ASN A 75 23.40 -9.73 4.34
N TYR A 76 22.92 -9.66 5.59
CA TYR A 76 23.67 -9.14 6.73
C TYR A 76 24.24 -10.28 7.57
N ALA A 77 25.55 -10.26 7.81
CA ALA A 77 26.25 -11.21 8.66
C ALA A 77 27.11 -10.48 9.69
N GLY A 78 27.38 -11.11 10.84
CA GLY A 78 28.19 -10.50 11.90
C GLY A 78 27.61 -9.18 12.42
N HIS A 79 28.49 -8.22 12.72
CA HIS A 79 28.10 -6.85 13.05
C HIS A 79 28.20 -5.97 11.80
N VAL A 80 27.14 -5.23 11.53
CA VAL A 80 27.04 -4.37 10.35
C VAL A 80 26.75 -2.93 10.76
N THR A 81 27.18 -1.98 9.95
CA THR A 81 26.92 -0.55 10.09
C THR A 81 26.65 0.07 8.72
N SER A 82 26.36 1.37 8.68
CA SER A 82 26.08 2.11 7.46
C SER A 82 26.72 3.49 7.53
N ASP A 83 26.95 4.10 6.37
CA ASP A 83 27.33 5.52 6.28
C ASP A 83 26.32 6.47 6.92
N LEU A 84 25.07 6.03 7.12
CA LEU A 84 24.01 6.76 7.84
C LEU A 84 24.12 6.69 9.37
N ASN A 85 24.81 5.69 9.93
CA ASN A 85 24.91 5.46 11.37
C ASN A 85 26.36 5.10 11.79
N PRO A 86 27.36 5.96 11.49
CA PRO A 86 28.77 5.57 11.55
C PRO A 86 29.29 5.25 12.96
N THR A 87 28.58 5.68 14.00
CA THR A 87 28.92 5.45 15.42
C THR A 87 28.23 4.23 16.03
N GLU A 88 27.32 3.60 15.28
CA GLU A 88 26.52 2.47 15.73
C GLU A 88 26.83 1.22 14.91
N MET A 89 26.49 0.06 15.45
CA MET A 89 26.45 -1.20 14.73
C MET A 89 25.22 -2.00 15.12
N PHE A 90 24.86 -2.94 14.26
CA PHE A 90 23.67 -3.76 14.37
C PHE A 90 24.05 -5.23 14.20
N ASN A 91 23.33 -6.11 14.88
CA ASN A 91 23.51 -7.55 14.72
C ASN A 91 22.89 -7.98 13.38
N GLY A 92 23.71 -8.32 12.38
CA GLY A 92 23.24 -8.70 11.04
C GLY A 92 22.29 -9.92 11.04
N SER A 93 22.44 -10.82 12.02
CA SER A 93 21.52 -11.96 12.18
C SER A 93 20.09 -11.55 12.56
N GLU A 94 19.89 -10.35 13.10
CA GLU A 94 18.58 -9.77 13.43
C GLU A 94 18.00 -8.97 12.27
N LEU A 95 18.74 -8.77 11.18
CA LEU A 95 18.33 -7.88 10.10
C LEU A 95 17.88 -8.66 8.85
N GLU A 96 17.07 -7.98 8.04
CA GLU A 96 16.72 -8.38 6.68
C GLU A 96 16.59 -7.18 5.76
N PHE A 97 16.64 -7.44 4.46
CA PHE A 97 16.09 -6.54 3.46
C PHE A 97 14.90 -7.23 2.79
N ASN A 98 13.83 -6.48 2.55
CA ASN A 98 12.70 -6.98 1.78
C ASN A 98 12.14 -5.86 0.91
N ALA A 99 12.29 -6.02 -0.41
CA ALA A 99 11.88 -4.99 -1.36
C ALA A 99 10.36 -4.68 -1.30
N MET A 100 9.55 -5.67 -0.92
CA MET A 100 8.09 -5.55 -0.87
C MET A 100 7.57 -4.93 0.42
N THR A 101 8.38 -4.85 1.48
CA THR A 101 7.99 -4.14 2.71
C THR A 101 8.51 -2.71 2.75
N LYS A 102 9.49 -2.36 1.91
CA LYS A 102 10.13 -1.04 1.84
C LYS A 102 9.16 0.13 1.61
N TYR A 103 8.02 -0.13 0.97
CA TYR A 103 6.94 0.85 0.82
C TYR A 103 6.45 1.41 2.17
N PHE A 104 6.49 0.60 3.24
CA PHE A 104 5.97 0.93 4.57
C PHE A 104 7.04 1.43 5.54
N TYR A 105 8.27 1.71 5.09
CA TYR A 105 9.33 2.16 5.99
C TYR A 105 9.10 3.62 6.40
N THR A 106 9.00 3.86 7.70
CA THR A 106 8.85 5.21 8.27
C THR A 106 10.20 5.89 8.44
N ASP A 107 11.21 5.13 8.87
CA ASP A 107 12.59 5.58 8.96
C ASP A 107 13.46 4.77 8.00
N ARG A 108 14.14 5.47 7.09
CA ARG A 108 15.05 4.91 6.09
C ARG A 108 16.53 5.15 6.44
N THR A 109 16.80 5.63 7.64
CA THR A 109 18.16 5.76 8.16
C THR A 109 18.59 4.53 8.94
N LEU A 110 17.67 3.61 9.23
CA LEU A 110 17.90 2.39 10.00
C LEU A 110 17.60 1.14 9.19
N PRO A 111 18.30 0.02 9.44
CA PRO A 111 17.93 -1.26 8.86
C PRO A 111 16.61 -1.75 9.45
N LYS A 112 16.07 -2.84 8.90
CA LYS A 112 14.84 -3.46 9.41
C LYS A 112 15.11 -4.79 10.07
N LYS A 113 14.38 -5.02 11.16
CA LYS A 113 14.36 -6.28 11.86
C LYS A 113 13.87 -7.38 10.92
N ARG A 114 14.50 -8.54 11.02
CA ARG A 114 14.11 -9.75 10.34
C ARG A 114 12.71 -10.15 10.77
N LEU A 115 11.82 -10.27 9.79
CA LEU A 115 10.46 -10.73 10.00
C LEU A 115 10.47 -12.25 10.21
N SER A 116 9.72 -12.67 11.22
CA SER A 116 9.40 -14.07 11.44
C SER A 116 8.46 -14.59 10.35
N SER A 117 8.38 -15.92 10.21
CA SER A 117 7.45 -16.54 9.27
C SER A 117 5.99 -16.18 9.56
N SER A 118 5.61 -16.04 10.83
CA SER A 118 4.26 -15.62 11.23
C SER A 118 3.98 -14.17 10.85
N GLU A 119 4.92 -13.26 11.09
CA GLU A 119 4.77 -11.84 10.73
C GLU A 119 4.66 -11.67 9.21
N MET A 120 5.44 -12.43 8.43
CA MET A 120 5.33 -12.38 6.97
C MET A 120 3.98 -12.88 6.46
N VAL A 121 3.44 -13.95 7.05
CA VAL A 121 2.10 -14.45 6.73
C VAL A 121 1.03 -13.43 7.12
N GLU A 122 1.18 -12.79 8.28
CA GLU A 122 0.27 -11.73 8.72
C GLU A 122 0.28 -10.54 7.74
N ILE A 123 1.46 -10.04 7.36
CA ILE A 123 1.59 -8.95 6.38
C ILE A 123 0.96 -9.34 5.04
N ASN A 124 1.20 -10.55 4.54
CA ASN A 124 0.57 -11.03 3.32
C ASN A 124 -0.97 -11.00 3.42
N GLY A 125 -1.53 -11.38 4.58
CA GLY A 125 -2.96 -11.29 4.86
C GLY A 125 -3.47 -9.84 4.86
N LEU A 126 -2.75 -8.94 5.54
CA LEU A 126 -3.05 -7.51 5.58
C LEU A 126 -2.99 -6.87 4.19
N TYR A 127 -2.04 -7.28 3.35
CA TYR A 127 -1.99 -6.86 1.95
C TYR A 127 -3.28 -7.25 1.20
N ARG A 128 -3.82 -8.45 1.42
CA ARG A 128 -5.10 -8.80 0.77
C ARG A 128 -6.27 -7.95 1.24
N VAL A 129 -6.24 -7.45 2.47
CA VAL A 129 -7.24 -6.48 2.96
C VAL A 129 -7.10 -5.15 2.21
N ILE A 130 -5.88 -4.62 2.14
CA ILE A 130 -5.57 -3.36 1.43
C ILE A 130 -5.92 -3.47 -0.06
N GLY A 131 -5.50 -4.54 -0.73
CA GLY A 131 -5.72 -4.75 -2.16
C GLY A 131 -7.21 -4.88 -2.54
N ARG A 132 -8.02 -5.56 -1.72
CA ARG A 132 -9.47 -5.66 -1.93
C ARG A 132 -10.16 -4.30 -1.83
N ASP A 133 -9.73 -3.46 -0.90
CA ASP A 133 -10.27 -2.10 -0.75
C ASP A 133 -9.90 -1.21 -1.95
N GLU A 134 -8.63 -1.21 -2.36
CA GLU A 134 -8.18 -0.46 -3.54
C GLU A 134 -8.99 -0.85 -4.80
N GLN A 135 -9.25 -2.14 -5.01
CA GLN A 135 -10.08 -2.60 -6.11
C GLN A 135 -11.56 -2.19 -5.97
N ALA A 136 -12.13 -2.31 -4.77
CA ALA A 136 -13.53 -1.96 -4.51
C ALA A 136 -13.79 -0.46 -4.74
N VAL A 137 -12.87 0.40 -4.31
CA VAL A 137 -12.94 1.85 -4.54
C VAL A 137 -12.89 2.16 -6.04
N LEU A 138 -11.96 1.56 -6.78
CA LEU A 138 -11.85 1.75 -8.23
C LEU A 138 -13.12 1.32 -8.99
N ILE A 139 -13.64 0.12 -8.71
CA ILE A 139 -14.85 -0.41 -9.36
C ILE A 139 -16.06 0.49 -9.09
N ARG A 140 -16.19 1.00 -7.86
CA ARG A 140 -17.29 1.91 -7.50
C ARG A 140 -17.19 3.24 -8.22
N TRP A 141 -15.99 3.83 -8.34
CA TRP A 141 -15.79 5.05 -9.13
C TRP A 141 -16.10 4.86 -10.61
N LEU A 142 -15.64 3.76 -11.21
CA LEU A 142 -15.98 3.42 -12.60
C LEU A 142 -17.50 3.30 -12.80
N SER A 143 -18.18 2.70 -11.83
CA SER A 143 -19.65 2.57 -11.85
C SER A 143 -20.35 3.93 -11.79
N ILE A 144 -19.88 4.84 -10.93
CA ILE A 144 -20.42 6.22 -10.84
C ILE A 144 -20.23 6.97 -12.16
N VAL A 145 -19.04 6.89 -12.77
CA VAL A 145 -18.76 7.53 -14.06
C VAL A 145 -19.64 6.97 -15.17
N ALA A 146 -19.77 5.63 -15.26
CA ALA A 146 -20.63 4.99 -16.25
C ALA A 146 -22.10 5.42 -16.11
N LEU A 147 -22.62 5.49 -14.88
CA LEU A 147 -23.97 5.97 -14.60
C LEU A 147 -24.16 7.44 -14.97
N ALA A 148 -23.16 8.30 -14.71
CA ALA A 148 -23.19 9.70 -15.07
C ALA A 148 -23.25 9.90 -16.60
N ILE A 149 -22.40 9.18 -17.35
CA ILE A 149 -22.39 9.19 -18.82
C ILE A 149 -23.73 8.72 -19.38
N ALA A 150 -24.26 7.58 -18.89
CA ALA A 150 -25.54 7.05 -19.34
C ALA A 150 -26.70 8.01 -19.04
N GLY A 151 -26.72 8.62 -17.85
CA GLY A 151 -27.73 9.62 -17.46
C GLY A 151 -27.69 10.86 -18.35
N PHE A 152 -26.49 11.37 -18.66
CA PHE A 152 -26.32 12.52 -19.54
C PHE A 152 -26.73 12.20 -20.99
N GLY A 153 -26.32 11.02 -21.50
CA GLY A 153 -26.71 10.54 -22.83
C GLY A 153 -28.23 10.39 -22.99
N CYS A 154 -28.91 9.81 -21.99
CA CYS A 154 -30.37 9.71 -21.97
C CYS A 154 -31.05 11.09 -21.96
N ALA A 155 -30.56 12.02 -21.14
CA ALA A 155 -31.11 13.37 -21.08
C ALA A 155 -30.95 14.12 -22.42
N ALA A 156 -29.77 14.02 -23.04
CA ALA A 156 -29.51 14.63 -24.36
C ALA A 156 -30.39 14.02 -25.45
N PHE A 157 -30.56 12.69 -25.47
CA PHE A 157 -31.42 12.01 -26.44
C PHE A 157 -32.89 12.42 -26.29
N LEU A 158 -33.40 12.52 -25.06
CA LEU A 158 -34.76 12.97 -24.80
C LEU A 158 -34.97 14.44 -25.20
N LEU A 159 -33.96 15.30 -25.01
CA LEU A 159 -34.01 16.70 -25.46
C LEU A 159 -34.06 16.81 -26.99
N VAL A 160 -33.22 16.05 -27.70
CA VAL A 160 -33.20 16.01 -29.18
C VAL A 160 -34.53 15.49 -29.74
N ARG A 161 -35.10 14.44 -29.16
CA ARG A 161 -36.42 13.94 -29.57
C ARG A 161 -37.54 14.98 -29.36
N ARG A 162 -37.48 15.70 -28.24
CA ARG A 162 -38.50 16.71 -27.92
C ARG A 162 -38.43 17.91 -28.86
N THR A 163 -37.24 18.40 -29.20
CA THR A 163 -37.08 19.51 -30.15
C THR A 163 -37.43 19.10 -31.58
N GLY A 164 -37.07 17.89 -32.00
CA GLY A 164 -37.46 17.35 -33.32
C GLY A 164 -38.98 17.18 -33.48
N SER A 165 -39.69 16.80 -32.42
CA SER A 165 -41.16 16.66 -32.46
C SER A 165 -41.90 18.01 -32.51
N LEU A 166 -41.28 19.10 -32.03
CA LEU A 166 -41.87 20.45 -32.06
C LEU A 166 -41.63 21.17 -33.39
N ALA A 167 -40.66 20.74 -34.19
CA ALA A 167 -40.37 21.30 -35.51
C ALA A 167 -41.17 20.67 -36.66
N ALA A 168 -41.93 19.60 -36.37
CA ALA A 168 -42.65 18.79 -37.36
C ALA A 168 -44.19 18.88 -37.26
N GLY A 169 -44.73 19.85 -36.49
CA GLY A 169 -46.16 20.16 -36.39
C GLY A 169 -46.40 21.64 -36.63
#